data_AF-A0A3D5Z0U1-F1
#
_entry.id   AF-A0A3D5Z0U1-F1
#
_cell.length_a   1.000
_cell.length_b   1.000
_cell.length_c   1.000
_cell.angle_alpha   90.00
_cell.angle_beta   90.00
_cell.angle_gamma   90.00
#
_symmetry.space_group_name_H-M   'P 1'
#
loop_
_entity.id
_entity.type
_entity.pdbx_description
1 polymer ?
#
loop_
_entity_poly.entity_id
_entity_poly.type
_entity_poly.pdbx_seq_one_letter_code
_entity_poly.pdbx_strand_id
1 'polypeptide(L)'
;MKKTGFSIQGFDLAHYKRTEDYVAAIDRIYSQAILDVARLGIRLTIDGEKPFNFDQHPGAKNVLKNILLKLSTRIKAVIETGSREQWLYANAKNDAFLESIMDTSKIRKSILDKIQDRNLDALKSFQTRKVNGMNLSERIWWQAEQFKEAMELGLDVGIGDGKSAQQLSRELRGFLKQPDKLFRRVRDKRGQLQLSKAAKAYNPGQGIYRSSYKNAMRLTRSEINMSYRTADGNRWKAMDFINGFEVKLSNNHTLNGKPFVDVCDELKGKYPKSFEFVGWHPQCRCFRTPILQAPDEFNTDELNELKAALNGTEYKRLVSRNAVNEVPPHFNNWIEKNRERIAGYKSTPYFIRDNFIDGKITEGLKI
;
A
#
# COMPACT_ATOMS: atom_id res chain seq x y z
N MET A 1 36.24 12.09 -2.94
CA MET A 1 34.92 11.42 -2.85
C MET A 1 34.05 11.92 -3.99
N LYS A 2 33.60 11.06 -4.91
CA LYS A 2 32.60 11.45 -5.93
C LYS A 2 31.32 11.85 -5.21
N LYS A 3 30.88 13.11 -5.34
CA LYS A 3 29.52 13.52 -4.95
C LYS A 3 28.57 12.64 -5.76
N THR A 4 27.96 11.62 -5.15
CA THR A 4 26.85 10.92 -5.77
C THR A 4 25.71 11.92 -5.90
N GLY A 5 25.42 12.36 -7.13
CA GLY A 5 24.33 13.30 -7.39
C GLY A 5 22.99 12.77 -6.88
N PHE A 6 22.12 13.69 -6.44
CA PHE A 6 20.76 13.36 -6.02
C PHE A 6 20.01 12.60 -7.13
N SER A 7 19.25 11.56 -6.76
CA SER A 7 18.45 10.77 -7.69
C SER A 7 17.13 10.35 -7.07
N ILE A 8 16.02 10.87 -7.61
CA ILE A 8 14.65 10.51 -7.19
C ILE A 8 14.45 9.00 -7.30
N GLN A 9 14.81 8.42 -8.45
CA GLN A 9 14.68 7.00 -8.70
C GLN A 9 15.53 6.18 -7.72
N GLY A 10 16.71 6.67 -7.32
CA GLY A 10 17.54 6.02 -6.30
C GLY A 10 16.84 5.92 -4.94
N PHE A 11 16.19 7.00 -4.50
CA PHE A 11 15.37 6.98 -3.28
C PHE A 11 14.14 6.07 -3.41
N ASP A 12 13.46 6.06 -4.56
CA ASP A 12 12.33 5.17 -4.80
C ASP A 12 12.74 3.69 -4.75
N LEU A 13 13.88 3.33 -5.34
CA LEU A 13 14.43 1.97 -5.27
C LEU A 13 14.77 1.56 -3.82
N ALA A 14 15.37 2.47 -3.06
CA ALA A 14 15.66 2.25 -1.65
C ALA A 14 14.37 2.08 -0.81
N HIS A 15 13.34 2.88 -1.09
CA HIS A 15 12.02 2.75 -0.48
C HIS A 15 11.40 1.37 -0.74
N TYR A 16 11.47 0.88 -1.98
CA TYR A 16 10.97 -0.46 -2.32
C TYR A 16 11.72 -1.57 -1.59
N LYS A 17 13.04 -1.48 -1.50
CA LYS A 17 13.85 -2.45 -0.74
C LYS A 17 13.43 -2.48 0.74
N ARG A 18 13.29 -1.30 1.37
CA ARG A 18 12.82 -1.19 2.77
C ARG A 18 11.40 -1.74 2.93
N THR A 19 10.53 -1.54 1.95
CA THR A 19 9.17 -2.10 1.96
C THR A 19 9.19 -3.63 2.00
N GLU A 20 10.09 -4.27 1.25
CA GLU A 20 10.26 -5.73 1.29
C GLU A 20 10.81 -6.22 2.64
N ASP A 21 11.59 -5.41 3.37
CA ASP A 21 12.04 -5.76 4.73
C ASP A 21 10.85 -5.81 5.73
N TYR A 22 9.90 -4.88 5.63
CA TYR A 22 8.66 -4.92 6.44
C TYR A 22 7.78 -6.11 6.07
N VAL A 23 7.70 -6.45 4.77
CA VAL A 23 7.02 -7.68 4.31
C VAL A 23 7.68 -8.92 4.90
N ALA A 24 9.01 -8.99 4.94
CA ALA A 24 9.74 -10.10 5.57
C ALA A 24 9.53 -10.17 7.10
N ALA A 25 9.30 -9.03 7.76
CA ALA A 25 8.88 -9.01 9.16
C ALA A 25 7.49 -9.65 9.35
N ILE A 26 6.54 -9.35 8.47
CA ILE A 26 5.20 -9.96 8.49
C ILE A 26 5.25 -11.45 8.17
N ASP A 27 6.13 -11.89 7.26
CA ASP A 27 6.33 -13.32 6.97
C ASP A 27 6.76 -14.09 8.22
N ARG A 28 7.64 -13.51 9.03
CA ARG A 28 8.07 -14.06 10.32
C ARG A 28 6.93 -14.08 11.34
N ILE A 29 6.09 -13.04 11.38
CA ILE A 29 4.91 -13.00 12.27
C ILE A 29 3.93 -14.12 11.90
N TYR A 30 3.61 -14.29 10.62
CA TYR A 30 2.75 -15.38 10.14
C TYR A 30 3.36 -16.74 10.42
N SER A 31 4.64 -16.94 10.14
CA SER A 31 5.34 -18.20 10.39
C SER A 31 5.26 -18.61 11.86
N GLN A 32 5.38 -17.67 12.79
CA GLN A 32 5.21 -17.92 14.22
C GLN A 32 3.76 -18.28 14.56
N ALA A 33 2.78 -17.51 14.08
CA ALA A 33 1.37 -17.79 14.34
C ALA A 33 0.96 -19.18 13.84
N ILE A 34 1.44 -19.59 12.67
CA ILE A 34 1.19 -20.92 12.10
C ILE A 34 1.83 -22.01 12.96
N LEU A 35 3.04 -21.79 13.46
CA LEU A 35 3.69 -22.75 14.37
C LEU A 35 2.92 -22.89 15.68
N ASP A 36 2.42 -21.78 16.24
CA ASP A 36 1.64 -21.78 17.46
C ASP A 36 0.30 -22.52 17.26
N VAL A 37 -0.36 -22.32 16.11
CA VAL A 37 -1.56 -23.08 15.73
C VAL A 37 -1.25 -24.56 15.51
N ALA A 38 -0.15 -24.90 14.84
CA ALA A 38 0.24 -26.30 14.65
C ALA A 38 0.48 -27.02 15.98
N ARG A 39 1.14 -26.35 16.94
CA ARG A 39 1.34 -26.86 18.31
C ARG A 39 0.03 -27.05 19.08
N LEU A 40 -0.93 -26.15 18.86
CA LEU A 40 -2.27 -26.31 19.42
C LEU A 40 -2.97 -27.52 18.78
N GLY A 41 -2.96 -27.59 17.45
CA GLY A 41 -3.64 -28.63 16.67
C GLY A 41 -3.22 -30.05 17.03
N ILE A 42 -1.92 -30.32 17.20
CA ILE A 42 -1.43 -31.68 17.55
C ILE A 42 -1.93 -32.18 18.92
N ARG A 43 -2.48 -31.31 19.76
CA ARG A 43 -3.05 -31.67 21.08
C ARG A 43 -4.56 -31.91 21.00
N LEU A 44 -5.18 -31.66 19.86
CA LEU A 44 -6.62 -31.78 19.67
C LEU A 44 -6.97 -33.14 19.09
N THR A 45 -8.01 -33.74 19.63
CA THR A 45 -8.66 -34.89 18.98
C THR A 45 -9.56 -34.37 17.88
N ILE A 46 -9.27 -34.76 16.63
CA ILE A 46 -10.06 -34.38 15.47
C ILE A 46 -10.90 -35.58 15.03
N ASP A 47 -12.20 -35.36 14.88
CA ASP A 47 -13.13 -36.31 14.29
C ASP A 47 -12.96 -36.29 12.76
N GLY A 48 -12.42 -37.36 12.18
CA GLY A 48 -12.20 -37.46 10.73
C GLY A 48 -13.48 -37.51 9.88
N GLU A 49 -14.66 -37.65 10.49
CA GLU A 49 -15.94 -37.66 9.79
C GLU A 49 -16.58 -36.26 9.67
N LYS A 50 -16.03 -35.24 10.36
CA LYS A 50 -16.56 -33.86 10.37
C LYS A 50 -15.45 -32.82 10.15
N PRO A 51 -15.74 -31.70 9.45
CA PRO A 51 -14.79 -30.60 9.36
C PRO A 51 -14.46 -30.03 10.74
N PHE A 52 -13.18 -29.85 11.02
CA PHE A 52 -12.67 -29.24 12.23
C PHE A 52 -13.09 -27.78 12.30
N ASN A 53 -13.53 -27.36 13.48
CA ASN A 53 -13.91 -25.99 13.76
C ASN A 53 -13.50 -25.66 15.20
N PHE A 54 -12.73 -24.60 15.38
CA PHE A 54 -12.29 -24.19 16.73
C PHE A 54 -13.46 -23.85 17.65
N ASP A 55 -14.60 -23.43 17.12
CA ASP A 55 -15.81 -23.13 17.89
C ASP A 55 -16.38 -24.36 18.63
N GLN A 56 -16.04 -25.58 18.20
CA GLN A 56 -16.40 -26.83 18.88
C GLN A 56 -15.42 -27.21 20.00
N HIS A 57 -14.30 -26.48 20.15
CA HIS A 57 -13.25 -26.76 21.13
C HIS A 57 -12.98 -25.51 22.00
N PRO A 58 -13.74 -25.26 23.09
CA PRO A 58 -13.67 -24.01 23.85
C PRO A 58 -12.27 -23.63 24.34
N GLY A 59 -11.50 -24.60 24.84
CA GLY A 59 -10.11 -24.38 25.27
C GLY A 59 -9.20 -23.96 24.10
N ALA A 60 -9.31 -24.65 22.97
CA ALA A 60 -8.53 -24.34 21.77
C ALA A 60 -8.93 -22.99 21.14
N LYS A 61 -10.23 -22.67 21.15
CA LYS A 61 -10.78 -21.38 20.71
C LYS A 61 -10.16 -20.21 21.44
N ASN A 62 -10.03 -20.30 22.77
CA ASN A 62 -9.44 -19.23 23.57
C ASN A 62 -7.95 -19.04 23.26
N VAL A 63 -7.20 -20.13 23.09
CA VAL A 63 -5.79 -20.06 22.67
C VAL A 63 -5.67 -19.46 21.26
N LEU A 64 -6.52 -19.89 20.32
CA LEU A 64 -6.54 -19.33 18.97
C LEU A 64 -6.83 -17.83 18.99
N LYS A 65 -7.83 -17.38 19.75
CA LYS A 65 -8.16 -15.96 19.87
C LYS A 65 -6.94 -15.13 20.28
N ASN A 66 -6.13 -15.63 21.23
CA ASN A 66 -4.90 -14.97 21.64
C ASN A 66 -3.83 -14.97 20.52
N ILE A 67 -3.72 -16.05 19.74
CA ILE A 67 -2.85 -16.10 18.56
C ILE A 67 -3.29 -15.07 17.52
N LEU A 68 -4.59 -14.97 17.22
CA LEU A 68 -5.15 -14.00 16.26
C LEU A 68 -4.93 -12.56 16.71
N LEU A 69 -5.15 -12.26 18.00
CA LEU A 69 -4.89 -10.94 18.58
C LEU A 69 -3.41 -10.56 18.49
N LYS A 70 -2.51 -11.50 18.80
CA LYS A 70 -1.05 -11.28 18.69
C LYS A 70 -0.63 -11.09 17.23
N LEU A 71 -1.20 -11.87 16.30
CA LEU A 71 -0.97 -11.75 14.87
C LEU A 71 -1.39 -10.35 14.37
N SER A 72 -2.63 -9.94 14.64
CA SER A 72 -3.19 -8.66 14.19
C SER A 72 -2.43 -7.46 14.77
N THR A 73 -2.15 -7.48 16.07
CA THR A 73 -1.43 -6.40 16.76
C THR A 73 -0.01 -6.23 16.21
N ARG A 74 0.71 -7.33 15.97
CA ARG A 74 2.09 -7.27 15.44
C ARG A 74 2.12 -6.83 13.98
N ILE A 75 1.17 -7.28 13.16
CA ILE A 75 1.04 -6.80 11.77
C ILE A 75 0.77 -5.29 11.76
N LYS A 76 -0.17 -4.83 12.60
CA LYS A 76 -0.50 -3.41 12.73
C LYS A 76 0.73 -2.58 13.07
N ALA A 77 1.48 -3.00 14.10
CA ALA A 77 2.71 -2.32 14.50
C ALA A 77 3.72 -2.23 13.35
N VAL A 78 3.95 -3.31 12.59
CA VAL A 78 4.86 -3.29 11.44
C VAL A 78 4.40 -2.30 10.36
N ILE A 79 3.09 -2.27 10.05
CA ILE A 79 2.56 -1.34 9.03
C ILE A 79 2.63 0.11 9.52
N GLU A 80 2.29 0.39 10.79
CA GLU A 80 2.35 1.74 11.36
C GLU A 80 3.79 2.25 11.41
N THR A 81 4.73 1.43 11.89
CA THR A 81 6.16 1.76 11.87
C THR A 81 6.64 1.95 10.43
N GLY A 82 6.35 1.02 9.52
CA GLY A 82 6.77 1.14 8.13
C GLY A 82 6.21 2.38 7.44
N SER A 83 4.95 2.71 7.70
CA SER A 83 4.32 3.95 7.23
C SER A 83 5.06 5.17 7.75
N ARG A 84 5.30 5.28 9.07
CA ARG A 84 6.01 6.41 9.68
C ARG A 84 7.42 6.56 9.12
N GLU A 85 8.19 5.48 9.10
CA GLU A 85 9.59 5.52 8.66
C GLU A 85 9.72 5.87 7.17
N GLN A 86 8.82 5.35 6.32
CA GLN A 86 8.85 5.72 4.91
C GLN A 86 8.31 7.13 4.65
N TRP A 87 7.38 7.62 5.46
CA TRP A 87 6.96 9.03 5.42
C TRP A 87 8.13 9.97 5.74
N LEU A 88 8.87 9.69 6.83
CA LEU A 88 10.08 10.45 7.18
C LEU A 88 11.16 10.33 6.10
N TYR A 89 11.31 9.15 5.50
CA TYR A 89 12.27 8.95 4.41
C TYR A 89 11.91 9.73 3.14
N ALA A 90 10.61 9.88 2.83
CA ALA A 90 10.15 10.76 1.76
C ALA A 90 10.47 12.23 2.08
N ASN A 91 10.32 12.68 3.33
CA ASN A 91 10.73 14.03 3.72
C ASN A 91 12.23 14.24 3.52
N ALA A 92 13.06 13.31 4.00
CA ALA A 92 14.50 13.37 3.81
C ALA A 92 14.89 13.36 2.31
N LYS A 93 14.16 12.63 1.46
CA LYS A 93 14.33 12.73 0.00
C LYS A 93 14.06 14.15 -0.49
N ASN A 94 12.99 14.77 -0.04
CA ASN A 94 12.63 16.13 -0.45
C ASN A 94 13.63 17.17 0.07
N ASP A 95 14.20 16.97 1.26
CA ASP A 95 15.26 17.83 1.79
C ASP A 95 16.53 17.70 0.96
N ALA A 96 16.96 16.46 0.66
CA ALA A 96 18.09 16.18 -0.22
C ALA A 96 17.85 16.69 -1.66
N PHE A 97 16.61 16.69 -2.13
CA PHE A 97 16.23 17.29 -3.41
C PHE A 97 16.45 18.81 -3.39
N LEU A 98 15.93 19.49 -2.38
CA LEU A 98 16.12 20.93 -2.20
C LEU A 98 17.60 21.30 -2.14
N GLU A 99 18.37 20.61 -1.30
CA GLU A 99 19.83 20.82 -1.19
C GLU A 99 20.57 20.61 -2.52
N SER A 100 20.03 19.79 -3.42
CA SER A 100 20.63 19.56 -4.74
C SER A 100 20.36 20.67 -5.75
N ILE A 101 19.32 21.48 -5.54
CA ILE A 101 18.89 22.53 -6.48
C ILE A 101 19.03 23.95 -5.92
N MET A 102 19.17 24.12 -4.61
CA MET A 102 19.29 25.43 -3.95
C MET A 102 20.14 25.36 -2.68
N ASP A 103 20.74 26.50 -2.30
CA ASP A 103 21.44 26.66 -1.03
C ASP A 103 20.43 26.81 0.13
N THR A 104 20.14 25.71 0.80
CA THR A 104 19.13 25.64 1.88
C THR A 104 19.59 26.33 3.17
N SER A 105 20.87 26.72 3.30
CA SER A 105 21.38 27.43 4.49
C SER A 105 20.74 28.81 4.68
N LYS A 106 20.15 29.36 3.60
CA LYS A 106 19.46 30.65 3.58
C LYS A 106 17.96 30.56 3.88
N ILE A 107 17.41 29.35 4.01
CA ILE A 107 15.99 29.16 4.34
C ILE A 107 15.80 29.39 5.85
N ARG A 108 14.87 30.28 6.21
CA ARG A 108 14.60 30.63 7.61
C ARG A 108 14.13 29.39 8.38
N LYS A 109 14.77 29.10 9.52
CA LYS A 109 14.48 27.93 10.38
C LYS A 109 13.00 27.78 10.74
N SER A 110 12.30 28.89 10.96
CA SER A 110 10.86 28.91 11.26
C SER A 110 9.96 28.43 10.10
N ILE A 111 10.41 28.53 8.85
CA ILE A 111 9.70 27.96 7.68
C ILE A 111 9.88 26.44 7.67
N LEU A 112 11.09 25.96 7.95
CA LEU A 112 11.38 24.52 8.06
C LEU A 112 10.53 23.87 9.17
N ASP A 113 10.47 24.48 10.35
CA ASP A 113 9.69 24.00 11.49
C ASP A 113 8.19 23.90 11.16
N LYS A 114 7.60 24.94 10.55
CA LYS A 114 6.18 24.93 10.14
C LYS A 114 5.86 23.83 9.13
N ILE A 115 6.78 23.54 8.20
CA ILE A 115 6.56 22.46 7.25
C ILE A 115 6.65 21.11 7.95
N GLN A 116 7.56 20.95 8.91
CA GLN A 116 7.71 19.72 9.70
C GLN A 116 6.48 19.43 10.57
N ASP A 117 5.87 20.44 11.21
CA ASP A 117 4.66 20.25 12.03
C ASP A 117 3.46 19.80 11.19
N ARG A 118 3.18 20.51 10.08
CA ARG A 118 2.12 20.14 9.11
C ARG A 118 2.30 18.72 8.56
N ASN A 119 3.54 18.27 8.49
CA ASN A 119 3.91 16.97 7.97
C ASN A 119 3.56 15.83 8.96
N LEU A 120 3.72 16.06 10.27
CA LEU A 120 3.33 15.10 11.30
C LEU A 120 1.81 14.97 11.44
N ASP A 121 1.07 16.07 11.35
CA ASP A 121 -0.40 16.05 11.34
C ASP A 121 -0.97 15.30 10.13
N ALA A 122 -0.33 15.48 8.97
CA ALA A 122 -0.67 14.74 7.76
C ALA A 122 -0.37 13.24 7.89
N LEU A 123 0.74 12.85 8.52
CA LEU A 123 1.02 11.45 8.83
C LEU A 123 -0.03 10.86 9.78
N LYS A 124 -0.41 11.59 10.83
CA LYS A 124 -1.45 11.15 11.77
C LYS A 124 -2.78 10.94 11.05
N SER A 125 -3.20 11.92 10.24
CA SER A 125 -4.40 11.83 9.42
C SER A 125 -4.36 10.64 8.46
N PHE A 126 -3.20 10.37 7.85
CA PHE A 126 -3.00 9.21 7.00
C PHE A 126 -3.18 7.91 7.79
N GLN A 127 -2.56 7.76 8.96
CA GLN A 127 -2.63 6.53 9.75
C GLN A 127 -4.02 6.25 10.35
N THR A 128 -4.80 7.30 10.66
CA THR A 128 -6.14 7.18 11.25
C THR A 128 -7.26 7.14 10.21
N ARG A 129 -6.95 7.31 8.91
CA ARG A 129 -7.95 7.32 7.84
C ARG A 129 -8.73 6.01 7.73
N LYS A 130 -9.97 6.13 7.26
CA LYS A 130 -10.81 4.98 6.89
C LYS A 130 -10.74 4.75 5.39
N VAL A 131 -10.66 3.49 4.98
CA VAL A 131 -10.74 3.05 3.58
C VAL A 131 -11.97 2.17 3.46
N ASN A 132 -12.95 2.61 2.66
CA ASN A 132 -14.27 1.97 2.55
C ASN A 132 -14.93 1.77 3.94
N GLY A 133 -14.88 2.80 4.77
CA GLY A 133 -15.43 2.77 6.13
C GLY A 133 -14.57 2.06 7.18
N MET A 134 -13.49 1.36 6.79
CA MET A 134 -12.65 0.59 7.71
C MET A 134 -11.29 1.24 7.99
N ASN A 135 -10.91 1.32 9.26
CA ASN A 135 -9.57 1.70 9.69
C ASN A 135 -8.54 0.57 9.46
N LEU A 136 -7.26 0.83 9.73
CA LEU A 136 -6.20 -0.17 9.54
C LEU A 136 -6.40 -1.43 10.42
N SER A 137 -6.81 -1.26 11.67
CA SER A 137 -7.00 -2.38 12.62
C SER A 137 -8.11 -3.32 12.14
N GLU A 138 -9.24 -2.76 11.67
CA GLU A 138 -10.37 -3.53 11.13
C GLU A 138 -9.98 -4.33 9.88
N ARG A 139 -9.22 -3.70 8.96
CA ARG A 139 -8.72 -4.38 7.75
C ARG A 139 -7.74 -5.50 8.05
N ILE A 140 -6.93 -5.37 9.10
CA ILE A 140 -6.02 -6.43 9.56
C ILE A 140 -6.80 -7.53 10.28
N TRP A 141 -7.80 -7.17 11.10
CA TRP A 141 -8.64 -8.15 11.81
C TRP A 141 -9.36 -9.08 10.84
N TRP A 142 -9.91 -8.53 9.76
CA TRP A 142 -10.51 -9.35 8.70
C TRP A 142 -9.54 -10.37 8.09
N GLN A 143 -8.24 -10.06 7.99
CA GLN A 143 -7.24 -11.03 7.55
C GLN A 143 -6.93 -12.09 8.61
N ALA A 144 -7.04 -11.75 9.90
CA ALA A 144 -6.90 -12.70 11.00
C ALA A 144 -8.06 -13.71 11.00
N GLU A 145 -9.29 -13.29 10.69
CA GLU A 145 -10.43 -14.20 10.50
C GLU A 145 -10.20 -15.17 9.32
N GLN A 146 -9.74 -14.66 8.16
CA GLN A 146 -9.36 -15.54 7.04
C GLN A 146 -8.21 -16.50 7.40
N PHE A 147 -7.31 -16.08 8.30
CA PHE A 147 -6.27 -16.96 8.80
C PHE A 147 -6.85 -18.08 9.66
N LYS A 148 -7.82 -17.82 10.55
CA LYS A 148 -8.55 -18.87 11.29
C LYS A 148 -9.13 -19.90 10.34
N GLU A 149 -9.90 -19.47 9.34
CA GLU A 149 -10.55 -20.38 8.39
C GLU A 149 -9.53 -21.23 7.62
N ALA A 150 -8.41 -20.63 7.19
CA ALA A 150 -7.34 -21.36 6.52
C ALA A 150 -6.63 -22.37 7.44
N MET A 151 -6.51 -22.06 8.74
CA MET A 151 -5.96 -22.98 9.73
C MET A 151 -6.91 -24.14 10.02
N GLU A 152 -8.20 -23.90 10.19
CA GLU A 152 -9.21 -24.96 10.37
C GLU A 152 -9.16 -25.96 9.22
N LEU A 153 -9.16 -25.45 7.99
CA LEU A 153 -9.04 -26.28 6.79
C LEU A 153 -7.68 -27.02 6.71
N GLY A 154 -6.60 -26.38 7.16
CA GLY A 154 -5.28 -27.00 7.15
C GLY A 154 -5.09 -28.09 8.21
N LEU A 155 -5.74 -27.94 9.38
CA LEU A 155 -5.72 -28.93 10.46
C LEU A 155 -6.51 -30.18 10.08
N ASP A 156 -7.65 -30.03 9.40
CA ASP A 156 -8.41 -31.14 8.81
C ASP A 156 -7.55 -32.06 7.92
N VAL A 157 -6.68 -31.45 7.12
CA VAL A 157 -5.82 -32.19 6.17
C VAL A 157 -4.58 -32.77 6.86
N GLY A 158 -4.14 -32.18 7.98
CA GLY A 158 -2.81 -32.41 8.53
C GLY A 158 -2.71 -33.37 9.72
N ILE A 159 -3.77 -33.54 10.51
CA ILE A 159 -3.66 -34.20 11.83
C ILE A 159 -3.87 -35.73 11.78
N GLY A 160 -4.49 -36.27 10.71
CA GLY A 160 -4.70 -37.72 10.56
C GLY A 160 -3.44 -38.57 10.37
N ASP A 161 -2.28 -37.96 10.13
CA ASP A 161 -1.06 -38.64 9.68
C ASP A 161 0.02 -38.81 10.78
N GLY A 162 -0.26 -38.49 12.05
CA GLY A 162 0.72 -38.59 13.15
C GLY A 162 1.91 -37.60 13.04
N LYS A 163 1.70 -36.45 12.40
CA LYS A 163 2.74 -35.45 12.11
C LYS A 163 3.21 -34.67 13.35
N SER A 164 4.50 -34.33 13.39
CA SER A 164 5.02 -33.34 14.34
C SER A 164 4.49 -31.93 14.05
N ALA A 165 4.46 -31.05 15.07
CA ALA A 165 4.07 -29.65 14.91
C ALA A 165 4.91 -28.91 13.85
N GLN A 166 6.19 -29.25 13.72
CA GLN A 166 7.09 -28.64 12.73
C GLN A 166 6.75 -29.07 11.30
N GLN A 167 6.37 -30.34 11.09
CA GLN A 167 5.88 -30.83 9.80
C GLN A 167 4.56 -30.15 9.42
N LEU A 168 3.60 -30.16 10.35
CA LEU A 168 2.31 -29.51 10.16
C LEU A 168 2.46 -28.00 9.86
N SER A 169 3.33 -27.30 10.60
CA SER A 169 3.65 -25.89 10.35
C SER A 169 4.23 -25.63 8.96
N ARG A 170 5.07 -26.54 8.43
CA ARG A 170 5.60 -26.42 7.06
C ARG A 170 4.50 -26.57 6.02
N GLU A 171 3.58 -27.52 6.21
CA GLU A 171 2.45 -27.74 5.31
C GLU A 171 1.49 -26.54 5.31
N LEU A 172 1.08 -26.08 6.50
CA LEU A 172 0.22 -24.90 6.67
C LEU A 172 0.82 -23.63 6.04
N ARG A 173 2.14 -23.42 6.16
CA ARG A 173 2.84 -22.33 5.45
C ARG A 173 2.77 -22.51 3.93
N GLY A 174 2.94 -23.73 3.45
CA GLY A 174 2.80 -24.07 2.03
C GLY A 174 1.42 -23.69 1.49
N PHE A 175 0.37 -24.00 2.25
CA PHE A 175 -1.02 -23.67 1.92
C PHE A 175 -1.27 -22.17 1.85
N LEU A 176 -0.76 -21.39 2.80
CA LEU A 176 -0.93 -19.93 2.76
C LEU A 176 -0.14 -19.28 1.60
N LYS A 177 1.03 -19.81 1.24
CA LYS A 177 1.80 -19.31 0.07
C LYS A 177 1.16 -19.71 -1.26
N GLN A 178 0.57 -20.90 -1.31
CA GLN A 178 -0.06 -21.47 -2.50
C GLN A 178 -1.46 -21.97 -2.13
N PRO A 179 -2.45 -21.05 -2.02
CA PRO A 179 -3.80 -21.39 -1.57
C PRO A 179 -4.40 -22.55 -2.36
N ASP A 180 -4.16 -22.62 -3.67
CA ASP A 180 -4.68 -23.71 -4.53
C ASP A 180 -4.22 -25.11 -4.10
N LYS A 181 -3.12 -25.24 -3.33
CA LYS A 181 -2.71 -26.51 -2.73
C LYS A 181 -3.60 -26.95 -1.57
N LEU A 182 -4.15 -26.00 -0.81
CA LEU A 182 -5.12 -26.23 0.26
C LEU A 182 -6.46 -26.70 -0.32
N PHE A 183 -6.87 -26.12 -1.44
CA PHE A 183 -8.12 -26.42 -2.14
C PHE A 183 -8.02 -27.62 -3.10
N ARG A 184 -7.03 -28.53 -2.96
CA ARG A 184 -6.88 -29.64 -3.92
C ARG A 184 -6.86 -31.05 -3.33
N ARG A 185 -6.87 -31.23 -2.01
CA ARG A 185 -6.63 -32.57 -1.44
C ARG A 185 -7.36 -32.84 -0.12
N VAL A 186 -8.48 -33.56 -0.20
CA VAL A 186 -9.01 -34.45 0.84
C VAL A 186 -9.11 -35.82 0.21
N ARG A 187 -8.51 -36.85 0.81
CA ARG A 187 -8.72 -38.23 0.34
C ARG A 187 -10.09 -38.67 0.83
N ASP A 188 -10.98 -39.06 -0.08
CA ASP A 188 -12.22 -39.73 0.31
C ASP A 188 -11.95 -41.15 0.86
N LYS A 189 -12.98 -41.84 1.33
CA LYS A 189 -12.90 -43.21 1.88
C LYS A 189 -12.32 -44.24 0.87
N ARG A 190 -12.12 -43.86 -0.40
CA ARG A 190 -11.54 -44.68 -1.48
C ARG A 190 -10.15 -44.18 -1.92
N GLY A 191 -9.57 -43.21 -1.20
CA GLY A 191 -8.24 -42.66 -1.47
C GLY A 191 -8.19 -41.60 -2.58
N GLN A 192 -9.32 -41.16 -3.14
CA GLN A 192 -9.34 -40.16 -4.22
C GLN A 192 -9.34 -38.73 -3.69
N LEU A 193 -8.64 -37.82 -4.39
CA LEU A 193 -8.48 -36.42 -3.98
C LEU A 193 -9.71 -35.59 -4.38
N GLN A 194 -10.42 -35.06 -3.39
CA GLN A 194 -11.53 -34.13 -3.55
C GLN A 194 -11.30 -32.83 -2.79
N LEU A 195 -11.95 -31.74 -3.22
CA LEU A 195 -12.05 -30.51 -2.43
C LEU A 195 -12.84 -30.79 -1.12
N SER A 196 -12.35 -30.31 0.02
CA SER A 196 -13.16 -30.32 1.26
C SER A 196 -14.43 -29.47 1.09
N LYS A 197 -15.47 -29.74 1.89
CA LYS A 197 -16.69 -28.92 1.87
C LYS A 197 -16.40 -27.44 2.20
N ALA A 198 -15.53 -27.20 3.18
CA ALA A 198 -15.07 -25.85 3.54
C ALA A 198 -14.25 -25.21 2.41
N ALA A 199 -13.42 -25.98 1.72
CA ALA A 199 -12.62 -25.55 0.58
C ALA A 199 -13.49 -25.13 -0.63
N LYS A 200 -14.63 -25.81 -0.87
CA LYS A 200 -15.61 -25.40 -1.91
C LYS A 200 -16.36 -24.13 -1.52
N ALA A 201 -16.69 -23.97 -0.23
CA ALA A 201 -17.43 -22.82 0.28
C ALA A 201 -16.57 -21.55 0.41
N TYR A 202 -15.25 -21.69 0.54
CA TYR A 202 -14.34 -20.56 0.73
C TYR A 202 -14.15 -19.75 -0.56
N ASN A 203 -14.87 -18.65 -0.68
CA ASN A 203 -14.77 -17.72 -1.79
C ASN A 203 -14.67 -16.27 -1.26
N PRO A 204 -13.45 -15.71 -1.13
CA PRO A 204 -13.24 -14.41 -0.50
C PRO A 204 -13.74 -13.22 -1.34
N GLY A 205 -14.25 -13.47 -2.56
CA GLY A 205 -14.74 -12.46 -3.49
C GLY A 205 -13.73 -12.08 -4.57
N GLN A 206 -14.19 -11.30 -5.55
CA GLN A 206 -13.35 -10.85 -6.66
C GLN A 206 -12.25 -9.90 -6.18
N GLY A 207 -11.03 -10.08 -6.70
CA GLY A 207 -9.89 -9.21 -6.41
C GLY A 207 -9.28 -9.38 -5.01
N ILE A 208 -9.71 -10.39 -4.24
CA ILE A 208 -9.16 -10.74 -2.92
C ILE A 208 -8.45 -12.09 -3.04
N TYR A 209 -7.24 -12.21 -2.49
CA TYR A 209 -6.56 -13.50 -2.47
C TYR A 209 -7.28 -14.44 -1.51
N ARG A 210 -7.33 -15.73 -1.86
CA ARG A 210 -7.73 -16.82 -0.95
C ARG A 210 -6.78 -17.08 0.23
N SER A 211 -5.79 -16.21 0.42
CA SER A 211 -4.74 -16.37 1.40
C SER A 211 -4.64 -15.09 2.20
N SER A 212 -4.94 -15.19 3.50
CA SER A 212 -4.73 -14.12 4.48
C SER A 212 -3.30 -13.59 4.43
N TYR A 213 -2.32 -14.50 4.29
CA TYR A 213 -0.91 -14.17 4.11
C TYR A 213 -0.68 -13.28 2.88
N LYS A 214 -1.19 -13.65 1.69
CA LYS A 214 -1.02 -12.83 0.48
C LYS A 214 -1.72 -11.48 0.60
N ASN A 215 -2.91 -11.46 1.21
CA ASN A 215 -3.63 -10.22 1.50
C ASN A 215 -2.84 -9.31 2.45
N ALA A 216 -2.21 -9.85 3.49
CA ALA A 216 -1.36 -9.09 4.42
C ALA A 216 -0.15 -8.48 3.72
N MET A 217 0.54 -9.26 2.88
CA MET A 217 1.68 -8.73 2.13
C MET A 217 1.27 -7.64 1.12
N ARG A 218 0.08 -7.78 0.51
CA ARG A 218 -0.51 -6.75 -0.35
C ARG A 218 -0.87 -5.48 0.42
N LEU A 219 -1.56 -5.61 1.55
CA LEU A 219 -1.95 -4.50 2.39
C LEU A 219 -0.70 -3.72 2.82
N THR A 220 0.32 -4.43 3.31
CA THR A 220 1.57 -3.84 3.79
C THR A 220 2.28 -3.02 2.71
N ARG A 221 2.53 -3.62 1.54
CA ARG A 221 3.17 -2.92 0.43
C ARG A 221 2.37 -1.69 0.01
N SER A 222 1.04 -1.82 -0.04
CA SER A 222 0.17 -0.72 -0.48
C SER A 222 0.13 0.42 0.54
N GLU A 223 -0.05 0.12 1.84
CA GLU A 223 -0.08 1.14 2.90
C GLU A 223 1.23 1.90 3.02
N ILE A 224 2.35 1.19 2.99
CA ILE A 224 3.68 1.80 3.11
C ILE A 224 4.00 2.65 1.87
N ASN A 225 3.68 2.18 0.66
CA ASN A 225 3.88 2.95 -0.56
C ASN A 225 2.97 4.19 -0.61
N MET A 226 1.68 4.04 -0.27
CA MET A 226 0.76 5.19 -0.21
C MET A 226 1.29 6.24 0.78
N SER A 227 1.79 5.83 1.94
CA SER A 227 2.36 6.72 2.95
C SER A 227 3.53 7.55 2.39
N TYR A 228 4.51 6.87 1.78
CA TYR A 228 5.66 7.49 1.13
C TYR A 228 5.23 8.48 0.03
N ARG A 229 4.28 8.08 -0.81
CA ARG A 229 3.77 8.92 -1.90
C ARG A 229 2.99 10.11 -1.38
N THR A 230 2.14 9.96 -0.38
CA THR A 230 1.40 11.07 0.22
C THR A 230 2.36 12.10 0.83
N ALA A 231 3.40 11.66 1.55
CA ALA A 231 4.43 12.55 2.08
C ALA A 231 5.10 13.41 1.01
N ASP A 232 5.51 12.81 -0.12
CA ASP A 232 6.06 13.54 -1.27
C ASP A 232 5.07 14.58 -1.79
N GLY A 233 3.80 14.23 -1.89
CA GLY A 233 2.77 15.09 -2.49
C GLY A 233 2.52 16.31 -1.63
N ASN A 234 2.49 16.11 -0.32
CA ASN A 234 2.35 17.19 0.65
C ASN A 234 3.54 18.14 0.60
N ARG A 235 4.77 17.60 0.51
CA ARG A 235 5.99 18.41 0.35
C ARG A 235 5.93 19.20 -0.95
N TRP A 236 5.58 18.57 -2.07
CA TRP A 236 5.56 19.25 -3.35
C TRP A 236 4.50 20.33 -3.42
N LYS A 237 3.30 20.08 -2.88
CA LYS A 237 2.23 21.09 -2.79
C LYS A 237 2.66 22.38 -2.10
N ALA A 238 3.50 22.27 -1.07
CA ALA A 238 4.03 23.41 -0.33
C ALA A 238 5.21 24.12 -1.03
N MET A 239 5.80 23.53 -2.08
CA MET A 239 6.95 24.07 -2.79
C MET A 239 6.52 24.83 -4.02
N ASP A 240 6.63 26.14 -4.00
CA ASP A 240 6.07 27.01 -5.02
C ASP A 240 6.65 26.79 -6.42
N PHE A 241 7.96 26.61 -6.55
CA PHE A 241 8.64 26.35 -7.82
C PHE A 241 8.32 24.97 -8.45
N ILE A 242 7.51 24.14 -7.81
CA ILE A 242 6.98 22.90 -8.41
C ILE A 242 5.64 23.21 -9.07
N ASN A 243 5.54 22.88 -10.36
CA ASN A 243 4.43 23.20 -11.25
C ASN A 243 3.51 22.01 -11.59
N GLY A 244 3.86 20.83 -11.10
CA GLY A 244 3.20 19.58 -11.42
C GLY A 244 4.17 18.42 -11.21
N PHE A 245 3.79 17.24 -11.67
CA PHE A 245 4.69 16.09 -11.67
C PHE A 245 4.43 15.17 -12.85
N GLU A 246 5.45 14.42 -13.24
CA GLU A 246 5.36 13.37 -14.24
C GLU A 246 5.35 12.00 -13.56
N VAL A 247 4.30 11.21 -13.79
CA VAL A 247 4.21 9.82 -13.34
C VAL A 247 4.93 8.92 -14.34
N LYS A 248 5.88 8.14 -13.84
CA LYS A 248 6.73 7.22 -14.61
C LYS A 248 6.52 5.79 -14.14
N LEU A 249 6.63 4.87 -15.10
CA LEU A 249 6.55 3.44 -14.81
C LEU A 249 7.76 2.98 -14.03
N SER A 250 7.54 1.99 -13.17
CA SER A 250 8.68 1.21 -12.67
C SER A 250 9.18 0.27 -13.76
N ASN A 251 10.46 -0.09 -13.71
CA ASN A 251 11.02 -1.17 -14.54
C ASN A 251 10.48 -2.57 -14.14
N ASN A 252 9.33 -2.65 -13.48
CA ASN A 252 8.76 -3.87 -12.88
C ASN A 252 7.33 -4.15 -13.35
N HIS A 253 6.91 -3.62 -14.49
CA HIS A 253 5.66 -3.98 -15.17
C HIS A 253 5.79 -5.35 -15.83
N THR A 254 5.88 -6.38 -14.98
CA THR A 254 5.99 -7.76 -15.40
C THR A 254 5.06 -8.65 -14.60
N LEU A 255 4.46 -9.61 -15.27
CA LEU A 255 3.69 -10.69 -14.67
C LEU A 255 4.41 -12.00 -14.98
N ASN A 256 4.86 -12.71 -13.94
CA ASN A 256 5.63 -13.96 -14.07
C ASN A 256 6.88 -13.83 -14.97
N GLY A 257 7.59 -12.70 -14.87
CA GLY A 257 8.81 -12.43 -15.65
C GLY A 257 8.55 -12.01 -17.10
N LYS A 258 7.29 -11.87 -17.52
CA LYS A 258 6.92 -11.37 -18.85
C LYS A 258 6.39 -9.94 -18.75
N PRO A 259 6.71 -9.04 -19.70
CA PRO A 259 6.09 -7.72 -19.77
C PRO A 259 4.57 -7.81 -19.68
N PHE A 260 3.98 -6.94 -18.86
CA PHE A 260 2.55 -6.88 -18.64
C PHE A 260 2.09 -5.43 -18.75
N VAL A 261 1.08 -5.20 -19.57
CA VAL A 261 0.46 -3.88 -19.74
C VAL A 261 -0.69 -3.79 -18.77
N ASP A 262 -0.70 -2.74 -17.95
CA ASP A 262 -1.80 -2.45 -17.03
C ASP A 262 -2.22 -0.98 -17.06
N VAL A 263 -3.11 -0.60 -16.14
CA VAL A 263 -3.62 0.77 -16.03
C VAL A 263 -2.52 1.82 -15.85
N CYS A 264 -1.37 1.46 -15.28
CA CYS A 264 -0.25 2.38 -15.15
C CYS A 264 0.33 2.76 -16.52
N ASP A 265 0.37 1.84 -17.47
CA ASP A 265 0.86 2.09 -18.84
C ASP A 265 -0.04 3.08 -19.58
N GLU A 266 -1.35 2.97 -19.37
CA GLU A 266 -2.37 3.86 -19.96
C GLU A 266 -2.39 5.24 -19.29
N LEU A 267 -2.08 5.32 -17.98
CA LEU A 267 -2.19 6.55 -17.18
C LEU A 267 -0.84 7.21 -16.83
N LYS A 268 0.27 6.80 -17.44
CA LYS A 268 1.54 7.51 -17.25
C LYS A 268 1.52 8.86 -17.97
N GLY A 269 1.98 9.92 -17.32
CA GLY A 269 1.95 11.24 -17.93
C GLY A 269 2.23 12.36 -16.95
N LYS A 270 2.02 13.60 -17.41
CA LYS A 270 2.15 14.81 -16.60
C LYS A 270 0.81 15.13 -15.94
N TYR A 271 0.83 15.41 -14.65
CA TYR A 271 -0.34 15.69 -13.83
C TYR A 271 -0.17 17.01 -13.08
N PRO A 272 -1.30 17.70 -12.81
CA PRO A 272 -1.27 18.92 -12.02
C PRO A 272 -0.83 18.62 -10.59
N LYS A 273 -0.26 19.62 -9.94
CA LYS A 273 0.25 19.52 -8.56
C LYS A 273 -0.85 19.21 -7.53
N SER A 274 -2.09 19.60 -7.81
CA SER A 274 -3.28 19.27 -7.03
C SER A 274 -3.65 17.78 -7.09
N PHE A 275 -3.20 17.04 -8.11
CA PHE A 275 -3.53 15.63 -8.26
C PHE A 275 -2.85 14.74 -7.19
N GLU A 276 -3.65 13.95 -6.50
CA GLU A 276 -3.25 12.96 -5.53
C GLU A 276 -2.85 11.64 -6.20
N PHE A 277 -1.54 11.43 -6.32
CA PHE A 277 -0.99 10.16 -6.76
C PHE A 277 -0.38 9.38 -5.59
N VAL A 278 -1.07 8.32 -5.15
CA VAL A 278 -0.59 7.35 -4.14
C VAL A 278 -0.28 5.97 -4.74
N GLY A 279 -0.31 5.87 -6.07
CA GLY A 279 -0.27 4.64 -6.86
C GLY A 279 -1.57 4.42 -7.64
N TRP A 280 -1.49 3.79 -8.81
CA TRP A 280 -2.69 3.52 -9.64
C TRP A 280 -3.52 2.33 -9.12
N HIS A 281 -2.84 1.34 -8.54
CA HIS A 281 -3.44 0.11 -8.03
C HIS A 281 -2.67 -0.42 -6.81
N PRO A 282 -3.20 -1.43 -6.10
CA PRO A 282 -2.47 -2.07 -5.00
C PRO A 282 -1.13 -2.64 -5.46
N GLN A 283 -0.10 -2.56 -4.62
CA GLN A 283 1.30 -2.94 -4.95
C GLN A 283 1.94 -2.17 -6.12
N CYS A 284 1.38 -1.02 -6.53
CA CYS A 284 1.98 -0.18 -7.56
C CYS A 284 3.37 0.30 -7.12
N ARG A 285 4.34 0.21 -8.04
CA ARG A 285 5.73 0.69 -7.88
C ARG A 285 6.05 1.85 -8.82
N CYS A 286 5.05 2.39 -9.52
CA CYS A 286 5.25 3.60 -10.32
C CYS A 286 5.64 4.76 -9.40
N PHE A 287 6.46 5.65 -9.94
CA PHE A 287 7.01 6.78 -9.20
C PHE A 287 6.72 8.07 -9.95
N ARG A 288 7.04 9.20 -9.33
CA ARG A 288 6.83 10.51 -9.93
C ARG A 288 8.07 11.37 -9.80
N THR A 289 8.26 12.27 -10.75
CA THR A 289 9.31 13.30 -10.75
C THR A 289 8.68 14.68 -10.81
N PRO A 290 9.10 15.66 -10.00
CA PRO A 290 8.54 16.99 -10.00
C PRO A 290 8.86 17.70 -11.32
N ILE A 291 7.92 18.51 -11.78
CA ILE A 291 8.11 19.43 -12.91
C ILE A 291 8.41 20.80 -12.29
N LEU A 292 9.60 21.34 -12.57
CA LEU A 292 10.08 22.58 -11.98
C LEU A 292 9.73 23.78 -12.86
N GLN A 293 9.56 24.93 -12.22
CA GLN A 293 9.59 26.23 -12.86
C GLN A 293 10.93 26.44 -13.56
N ALA A 294 10.91 27.15 -14.70
CA ALA A 294 12.15 27.43 -15.41
C ALA A 294 13.03 28.40 -14.58
N PRO A 295 14.37 28.27 -14.59
CA PRO A 295 15.24 29.08 -13.74
C PRO A 295 15.11 30.60 -13.92
N ASP A 296 14.89 31.05 -15.16
CA ASP A 296 14.63 32.45 -15.51
C ASP A 296 13.31 32.97 -14.94
N GLU A 297 12.26 32.14 -14.99
CA GLU A 297 10.96 32.47 -14.41
C GLU A 297 11.05 32.54 -12.88
N PHE A 298 11.79 31.62 -12.26
CA PHE A 298 11.99 31.60 -10.81
C PHE A 298 12.68 32.88 -10.31
N ASN A 299 13.79 33.28 -10.94
CA ASN A 299 14.50 34.52 -10.58
C ASN A 299 13.63 35.77 -10.78
N THR A 300 12.80 35.77 -11.82
CA THR A 300 11.87 36.87 -12.10
C THR A 300 10.76 36.95 -11.05
N ASP A 301 10.21 35.80 -10.63
CA ASP A 301 9.18 35.69 -9.60
C ASP A 301 9.70 36.21 -8.25
N GLU A 302 10.89 35.74 -7.82
CA GLU A 302 11.54 36.22 -6.58
C GLU A 302 11.80 37.73 -6.61
N LEU A 303 12.25 38.27 -7.75
CA LEU A 303 12.48 39.71 -7.90
C LEU A 303 11.17 40.51 -7.81
N ASN A 304 10.08 40.00 -8.40
CA ASN A 304 8.78 40.65 -8.37
C ASN A 304 8.17 40.62 -6.97
N GLU A 305 8.33 39.51 -6.23
CA GLU A 305 7.93 39.42 -4.83
C GLU A 305 8.68 40.44 -3.97
N LEU A 306 10.00 40.55 -4.15
CA LEU A 306 10.82 41.53 -3.43
C LEU A 306 10.38 42.97 -3.74
N LYS A 307 10.14 43.30 -5.01
CA LYS A 307 9.63 44.63 -5.41
C LYS A 307 8.27 44.92 -4.79
N ALA A 308 7.37 43.94 -4.77
CA ALA A 308 6.05 44.10 -4.20
C ALA A 308 6.12 44.35 -2.68
N ALA A 309 6.97 43.60 -1.97
CA ALA A 309 7.23 43.79 -0.54
C ALA A 309 7.85 45.16 -0.23
N LEU A 310 8.81 45.63 -1.03
CA LEU A 310 9.44 46.95 -0.87
C LEU A 310 8.47 48.11 -1.13
N ASN A 311 7.59 47.94 -2.12
CA ASN A 311 6.65 48.99 -2.54
C ASN A 311 5.31 48.92 -1.81
N GLY A 312 5.10 47.93 -0.94
CA GLY A 312 3.83 47.69 -0.26
C GLY A 312 2.67 47.33 -1.21
N THR A 313 2.96 46.83 -2.41
CA THR A 313 1.97 46.48 -3.42
C THR A 313 1.62 44.99 -3.36
N GLU A 314 0.45 44.62 -3.87
CA GLU A 314 0.06 43.21 -3.98
C GLU A 314 1.00 42.47 -4.96
N TYR A 315 1.61 41.40 -4.47
CA TYR A 315 2.42 40.51 -5.30
C TYR A 315 1.52 39.59 -6.13
N LYS A 316 1.67 39.63 -7.46
CA LYS A 316 1.03 38.69 -8.39
C LYS A 316 2.07 37.74 -8.95
N ARG A 317 1.85 36.47 -8.68
CA ARG A 317 2.76 35.40 -9.07
C ARG A 317 2.74 35.13 -10.57
N LEU A 318 3.92 34.87 -11.13
CA LEU A 318 4.08 34.52 -12.54
C LEU A 318 3.53 33.11 -12.82
N VAL A 319 2.70 32.99 -13.86
CA VAL A 319 2.25 31.69 -14.35
C VAL A 319 3.37 31.08 -15.18
N SER A 320 4.01 30.03 -14.65
CA SER A 320 5.14 29.38 -15.32
C SER A 320 4.71 28.69 -16.62
N ARG A 321 5.56 28.75 -17.65
CA ARG A 321 5.39 27.97 -18.89
C ARG A 321 5.43 26.45 -18.70
N ASN A 322 5.96 25.99 -17.56
CA ASN A 322 5.97 24.57 -17.19
C ASN A 322 4.74 24.18 -16.33
N ALA A 323 3.79 25.09 -16.09
CA ALA A 323 2.56 24.82 -15.36
C ALA A 323 1.77 23.67 -16.00
N VAL A 324 1.45 22.66 -15.20
CA VAL A 324 0.53 21.60 -15.59
C VAL A 324 -0.77 21.85 -14.86
N ASN A 325 -1.79 22.33 -15.59
CA ASN A 325 -3.08 22.70 -15.01
C ASN A 325 -4.14 21.62 -15.18
N GLU A 326 -3.96 20.74 -16.17
CA GLU A 326 -4.93 19.69 -16.51
C GLU A 326 -4.29 18.31 -16.45
N VAL A 327 -5.13 17.30 -16.19
CA VAL A 327 -4.76 15.89 -16.35
C VAL A 327 -4.53 15.57 -17.83
N PRO A 328 -3.70 14.58 -18.16
CA PRO A 328 -3.36 14.32 -19.56
C PRO A 328 -4.57 13.75 -20.33
N PRO A 329 -4.72 14.00 -21.65
CA PRO A 329 -5.91 13.59 -22.41
C PRO A 329 -6.25 12.10 -22.33
N HIS A 330 -5.24 11.23 -22.27
CA HIS A 330 -5.43 9.79 -22.13
C HIS A 330 -6.07 9.39 -20.79
N PHE A 331 -5.91 10.19 -19.73
CA PHE A 331 -6.59 9.99 -18.46
C PHE A 331 -8.10 10.21 -18.62
N ASN A 332 -8.50 11.32 -19.25
CA ASN A 332 -9.92 11.61 -19.51
C ASN A 332 -10.54 10.54 -20.42
N ASN A 333 -9.82 10.12 -21.46
CA ASN A 333 -10.26 9.02 -22.34
C ASN A 333 -10.44 7.70 -21.57
N TRP A 334 -9.53 7.40 -20.64
CA TRP A 334 -9.64 6.21 -19.80
C TRP A 334 -10.87 6.27 -18.88
N ILE A 335 -11.13 7.44 -18.26
CA ILE A 335 -12.31 7.65 -17.41
C ILE A 335 -13.58 7.45 -18.22
N GLU A 336 -13.68 8.05 -19.41
CA GLU A 336 -14.86 7.94 -20.26
C GLU A 336 -15.10 6.48 -20.70
N LYS A 337 -14.06 5.82 -21.21
CA LYS A 337 -14.13 4.41 -21.64
C LYS A 337 -14.56 3.45 -20.52
N ASN A 338 -14.25 3.77 -19.27
CA ASN A 338 -14.53 2.91 -18.12
C ASN A 338 -15.71 3.39 -17.27
N ARG A 339 -16.41 4.46 -17.66
CA ARG A 339 -17.47 5.13 -16.87
C ARG A 339 -18.53 4.14 -16.36
N GLU A 340 -19.09 3.34 -17.26
CA GLU A 340 -20.12 2.35 -16.92
C GLU A 340 -19.59 1.24 -16.00
N ARG A 341 -18.36 0.78 -16.25
CA ARG A 341 -17.72 -0.27 -15.43
C ARG A 341 -17.48 0.22 -14.00
N ILE A 342 -17.03 1.47 -13.85
CA ILE A 342 -16.72 2.08 -12.56
C ILE A 342 -17.99 2.25 -11.73
N ALA A 343 -19.14 2.56 -12.35
CA ALA A 343 -20.42 2.69 -11.64
C ALA A 343 -20.82 1.39 -10.90
N GLY A 344 -20.42 0.22 -11.43
CA GLY A 344 -20.67 -1.08 -10.80
C GLY A 344 -19.65 -1.49 -9.72
N TYR A 345 -18.61 -0.70 -9.45
CA TYR A 345 -17.56 -1.10 -8.53
C TYR A 345 -17.94 -0.91 -7.06
N LYS A 346 -17.82 -1.98 -6.27
CA LYS A 346 -17.94 -1.92 -4.80
C LYS A 346 -16.81 -1.14 -4.13
N SER A 347 -15.66 -1.01 -4.80
CA SER A 347 -14.51 -0.23 -4.32
C SER A 347 -13.89 0.49 -5.50
N THR A 348 -13.72 1.80 -5.36
CA THR A 348 -13.13 2.65 -6.40
C THR A 348 -11.59 2.58 -6.40
N PRO A 349 -10.94 2.68 -7.57
CA PRO A 349 -9.49 2.88 -7.66
C PRO A 349 -9.01 4.12 -6.90
N TYR A 350 -7.77 4.10 -6.42
CA TYR A 350 -7.22 5.15 -5.56
C TYR A 350 -7.30 6.54 -6.19
N PHE A 351 -6.87 6.66 -7.44
CA PHE A 351 -6.89 7.94 -8.16
C PHE A 351 -8.31 8.48 -8.40
N ILE A 352 -9.33 7.63 -8.45
CA ILE A 352 -10.72 8.10 -8.53
C ILE A 352 -11.18 8.61 -7.16
N ARG A 353 -10.98 7.79 -6.12
CA ARG A 353 -11.32 8.12 -4.73
C ARG A 353 -10.71 9.46 -4.29
N ASP A 354 -9.44 9.66 -4.61
CA ASP A 354 -8.66 10.78 -4.09
C ASP A 354 -8.89 12.07 -4.90
N ASN A 355 -9.10 11.97 -6.22
CA ASN A 355 -9.12 13.14 -7.12
C ASN A 355 -10.51 13.58 -7.61
N PHE A 356 -11.56 12.79 -7.44
CA PHE A 356 -12.92 13.20 -7.81
C PHE A 356 -13.71 13.69 -6.60
N ILE A 357 -14.65 14.62 -6.82
CA ILE A 357 -15.57 15.11 -5.80
C ILE A 357 -16.36 13.92 -5.24
N ASP A 358 -16.33 13.74 -3.93
CA ASP A 358 -16.84 12.56 -3.20
C ASP A 358 -16.37 11.19 -3.72
N GLY A 359 -15.26 11.15 -4.49
CA GLY A 359 -14.76 9.95 -5.14
C GLY A 359 -15.66 9.44 -6.28
N LYS A 360 -16.51 10.30 -6.84
CA LYS A 360 -17.47 9.97 -7.91
C LYS A 360 -17.09 10.64 -9.22
N ILE A 361 -16.94 9.84 -10.27
CA ILE A 361 -16.61 10.33 -11.62
C ILE A 361 -17.67 11.27 -12.21
N THR A 362 -18.90 11.23 -11.71
CA THR A 362 -20.03 12.07 -12.15
C THR A 362 -19.92 13.50 -11.65
N GLU A 363 -19.26 13.72 -10.51
CA GLU A 363 -19.18 15.04 -9.86
C GLU A 363 -17.98 15.86 -10.35
N GLY A 364 -17.08 15.26 -11.15
CA GLY A 364 -15.89 15.94 -11.69
C GLY A 364 -14.65 15.86 -10.79
N LEU A 365 -13.53 16.37 -11.32
CA LEU A 365 -12.22 16.38 -10.66
C LEU A 365 -12.11 17.53 -9.64
N LYS A 366 -11.32 17.30 -8.58
CA LYS A 366 -10.94 18.27 -7.54
C LYS A 366 -9.67 19.05 -7.92
N ILE A 367 -9.63 19.62 -9.11
CA ILE A 367 -8.44 20.32 -9.63
C ILE A 367 -8.72 21.76 -9.98
#